data_AF-A0A3M1KSG9-F1
#
_entry.id   AF-A0A3M1KSG9-F1
#
_cell.length_a   1.000
_cell.length_b   1.000
_cell.length_c   1.000
_cell.angle_alpha   90.00
_cell.angle_beta   90.00
_cell.angle_gamma   90.00
#
_symmetry.space_group_name_H-M   'P 1'
#
loop_
_entity.id
_entity.type
_entity.pdbx_description
1 polymer ?
#
loop_
_entity_poly.entity_id
_entity_poly.type
_entity_poly.pdbx_seq_one_letter_code
_entity_poly.pdbx_strand_id
1 'polypeptide(L)'
;ELQASWQQSVREIKATETEIIAHHQNITGLREKQEKLQVITLPGLKQECDTASYQLTKMKSQADAIAIKSEAWIQEQTHLSQEISGIQKILNPQKTQQAQLNERKIQLEKQIDQQKLSLAQISPELVEKRELVTTVRREIKELTEQIQSLASELAAMEEEVSIAQETQNRLLREQREKQRELDKLEATQQAQQEIQGTYSTKLLLNSDLPGVHGLVVNLGQVAPPYQLALTIAAGGRLGYLVVEDDSVAAAGISLLKQEKAGRATFLPLNKIKPSRNLNLSNLRQAKGYINLAANLVTCESRYWSIFSYVFGNTIVFESLEDARAYLGQYRIVTLAGDLLETSGAMTGGSFSRRSGLSFGDSTTGGESQKLRSLRQRLSDIDRLVVNNSIKISDQSQAVKQLSIQLTEKKQILQREKSLILQQLEKEIERLNNEQQDLMVKSENNQNELLKVQQTLKKLMKIIPEQEEKLAKLQQKLVELETSHVNSQWQQIQNKIKTNETDLKLKEEKFQAAQKQQQELKEQINRITEKIAQQEKLITKEREKQRKNQAQQQQINKDLSQLSETITETEIKLKELSAKLGETKQQRDAKENKLKKLQQEQ
;
A
#
# COMPACT_ATOMS: atom_id res chain seq x y z
N GLU A 1 48.38 -73.45 129.33
CA GLU A 1 48.38 -73.20 127.87
C GLU A 1 47.63 -74.25 127.07
N LEU A 2 47.94 -75.56 127.19
CA LEU A 2 47.23 -76.66 126.48
C LEU A 2 45.70 -76.64 126.66
N GLN A 3 45.20 -76.31 127.85
CA GLN A 3 43.75 -76.25 128.13
C GLN A 3 43.06 -75.03 127.48
N ALA A 4 43.77 -73.91 127.30
CA ALA A 4 43.23 -72.72 126.62
C ALA A 4 43.13 -72.93 125.10
N SER A 5 44.14 -73.58 124.50
CA SER A 5 44.13 -73.99 123.09
C SER A 5 42.98 -74.96 122.76
N TRP A 6 42.65 -75.88 123.68
CA TRP A 6 41.52 -76.80 123.52
C TRP A 6 40.17 -76.09 123.52
N GLN A 7 39.95 -75.12 124.41
CA GLN A 7 38.69 -74.37 124.48
C GLN A 7 38.46 -73.48 123.25
N GLN A 8 39.51 -72.92 122.66
CA GLN A 8 39.42 -72.10 121.45
C GLN A 8 39.02 -72.94 120.23
N SER A 9 39.63 -74.11 120.04
CA SER A 9 39.29 -75.04 118.95
C SER A 9 37.82 -75.52 119.03
N VAL A 10 37.27 -75.70 120.23
CA VAL A 10 35.84 -76.06 120.42
C VAL A 10 34.89 -74.94 119.99
N ARG A 11 35.25 -73.67 120.19
CA ARG A 11 34.44 -72.53 119.74
C ARG A 11 34.46 -72.38 118.22
N GLU A 12 35.63 -72.54 117.61
CA GLU A 12 35.81 -72.45 116.15
C GLU A 12 35.04 -73.56 115.42
N ILE A 13 35.07 -74.80 115.91
CA ILE A 13 34.29 -75.91 115.34
C ILE A 13 32.78 -75.61 115.38
N LYS A 14 32.25 -75.16 116.52
CA LYS A 14 30.81 -74.85 116.65
C LYS A 14 30.37 -73.70 115.73
N ALA A 15 31.19 -72.67 115.57
CA ALA A 15 30.89 -71.57 114.65
C ALA A 15 30.82 -72.05 113.19
N THR A 16 31.80 -72.86 112.77
CA THR A 16 31.78 -73.45 111.41
C THR A 16 30.62 -74.43 111.20
N GLU A 17 30.21 -75.20 112.20
CA GLU A 17 29.04 -76.09 112.10
C GLU A 17 27.73 -75.29 111.92
N THR A 18 27.58 -74.14 112.57
CA THR A 18 26.40 -73.27 112.37
C THR A 18 26.35 -72.62 110.98
N GLU A 19 27.49 -72.25 110.39
CA GLU A 19 27.56 -71.71 109.03
C GLU A 19 27.21 -72.76 107.97
N ILE A 20 27.63 -74.01 108.15
CA ILE A 20 27.28 -75.12 107.27
C ILE A 20 25.76 -75.35 107.24
N ILE A 21 25.09 -75.27 108.40
CA ILE A 21 23.62 -75.42 108.49
C ILE A 21 22.91 -74.30 107.72
N ALA A 22 23.37 -73.05 107.85
CA ALA A 22 22.83 -71.92 107.12
C ALA A 22 23.00 -72.06 105.59
N HIS A 23 24.14 -72.59 105.13
CA HIS A 23 24.37 -72.88 103.71
C HIS A 23 23.47 -74.00 103.16
N HIS A 24 23.18 -75.04 103.96
CA HIS A 24 22.23 -76.09 103.58
C HIS A 24 20.81 -75.55 103.40
N GLN A 25 20.33 -74.68 104.30
CA GLN A 25 19.02 -74.04 104.18
C GLN A 25 18.89 -73.14 102.93
N ASN A 26 19.99 -72.47 102.54
CA ASN A 26 20.01 -71.66 101.33
C ASN A 26 19.91 -72.53 100.06
N ILE A 27 20.63 -73.67 100.03
CA ILE A 27 20.54 -74.64 98.92
C ILE A 27 19.12 -75.21 98.77
N THR A 28 18.42 -75.52 99.88
CA THR A 28 17.05 -76.03 99.80
C THR A 28 16.09 -75.00 99.19
N GLY A 29 16.20 -73.73 99.57
CA GLY A 29 15.38 -72.66 98.99
C GLY A 29 15.67 -72.39 97.50
N LEU A 30 16.93 -72.52 97.07
CA LEU A 30 17.31 -72.40 95.65
C LEU A 30 16.85 -73.59 94.81
N ARG A 31 16.88 -74.82 95.37
CA ARG A 31 16.37 -76.03 94.69
C ARG A 31 14.86 -75.97 94.44
N GLU A 32 14.08 -75.49 95.40
CA GLU A 32 12.63 -75.30 95.21
C GLU A 32 12.31 -74.31 94.06
N LYS A 33 13.07 -73.22 93.96
CA LYS A 33 12.93 -72.26 92.85
C LYS A 33 13.31 -72.88 91.51
N GLN A 34 14.40 -73.65 91.46
CA GLN A 34 14.84 -74.34 90.26
C GLN A 34 13.80 -75.37 89.79
N GLU A 35 13.18 -76.10 90.70
CA GLU A 35 12.17 -77.12 90.40
C GLU A 35 10.89 -76.50 89.83
N LYS A 36 10.38 -75.41 90.41
CA LYS A 36 9.23 -74.67 89.86
C LYS A 36 9.51 -74.14 88.44
N LEU A 37 10.71 -73.65 88.19
CA LEU A 37 11.10 -73.14 86.88
C LEU A 37 11.18 -74.27 85.84
N GLN A 38 11.69 -75.44 86.24
CA GLN A 38 11.91 -76.60 85.38
C GLN A 38 10.64 -77.40 85.07
N VAL A 39 9.74 -77.56 86.04
CA VAL A 39 8.56 -78.44 85.90
C VAL A 39 7.34 -77.70 85.36
N ILE A 40 7.16 -76.42 85.68
CA ILE A 40 5.93 -75.68 85.35
C ILE A 40 6.20 -74.65 84.25
N THR A 41 7.22 -73.82 84.43
CA THR A 41 7.37 -72.59 83.64
C THR A 41 7.96 -72.84 82.25
N LEU A 42 9.03 -73.65 82.16
CA LEU A 42 9.66 -73.99 80.87
C LEU A 42 8.77 -74.85 79.95
N PRO A 43 8.07 -75.89 80.43
CA PRO A 43 7.20 -76.69 79.57
C PRO A 43 6.00 -75.90 79.04
N GLY A 44 5.39 -75.03 79.87
CA GLY A 44 4.28 -74.18 79.46
C GLY A 44 4.66 -73.19 78.36
N LEU A 45 5.78 -72.47 78.55
CA LEU A 45 6.29 -71.54 77.54
C LEU A 45 6.71 -72.25 76.25
N LYS A 46 7.25 -73.48 76.33
CA LYS A 46 7.57 -74.28 75.14
C LYS A 46 6.34 -74.66 74.35
N GLN A 47 5.27 -75.09 75.03
CA GLN A 47 3.99 -75.41 74.39
C GLN A 47 3.33 -74.19 73.73
N GLU A 48 3.45 -73.01 74.34
CA GLU A 48 2.99 -71.74 73.74
C GLU A 48 3.78 -71.37 72.47
N CYS A 49 5.10 -71.58 72.45
CA CYS A 49 5.92 -71.40 71.25
C CYS A 49 5.54 -72.39 70.14
N ASP A 50 5.42 -73.68 70.46
CA ASP A 50 5.11 -74.73 69.48
C ASP A 50 3.72 -74.53 68.85
N THR A 51 2.72 -74.13 69.66
CA THR A 51 1.37 -73.82 69.16
C THR A 51 1.34 -72.57 68.29
N ALA A 52 2.05 -71.50 68.67
CA ALA A 52 2.18 -70.29 67.85
C ALA A 52 2.90 -70.57 66.53
N SER A 53 3.98 -71.38 66.56
CA SER A 53 4.71 -71.80 65.36
C SER A 53 3.81 -72.60 64.41
N TYR A 54 3.04 -73.56 64.93
CA TYR A 54 2.13 -74.37 64.10
C TYR A 54 1.04 -73.54 63.41
N GLN A 55 0.43 -72.58 64.12
CA GLN A 55 -0.56 -71.68 63.54
C GLN A 55 0.04 -70.81 62.44
N LEU A 56 1.28 -70.34 62.62
CA LEU A 56 1.99 -69.58 61.61
C LEU A 56 2.26 -70.41 60.34
N THR A 57 2.72 -71.67 60.48
CA THR A 57 2.97 -72.54 59.31
C THR A 57 1.70 -72.85 58.53
N LYS A 58 0.58 -73.08 59.23
CA LYS A 58 -0.74 -73.31 58.59
C LYS A 58 -1.25 -72.07 57.87
N MET A 59 -1.02 -70.88 58.41
CA MET A 59 -1.38 -69.63 57.72
C MET A 59 -0.49 -69.35 56.51
N LYS A 60 0.81 -69.66 56.59
CA LYS A 60 1.74 -69.54 55.45
C LYS A 60 1.32 -70.43 54.29
N SER A 61 0.95 -71.69 54.53
CA SER A 61 0.47 -72.58 53.47
C SER A 61 -0.87 -72.12 52.85
N GLN A 62 -1.78 -71.55 53.65
CA GLN A 62 -3.00 -70.93 53.14
C GLN A 62 -2.70 -69.66 52.32
N ALA A 63 -1.68 -68.90 52.71
CA ALA A 63 -1.23 -67.75 51.93
C ALA A 63 -0.65 -68.18 50.59
N ASP A 64 0.21 -69.19 50.52
CA ASP A 64 0.80 -69.65 49.24
C ASP A 64 -0.27 -70.03 48.19
N ALA A 65 -1.36 -70.68 48.62
CA ALA A 65 -2.47 -71.02 47.74
C ALA A 65 -3.25 -69.79 47.21
N ILE A 66 -3.31 -68.72 48.01
CA ILE A 66 -3.95 -67.46 47.63
C ILE A 66 -2.98 -66.57 46.85
N ALA A 67 -1.67 -66.70 47.09
CA ALA A 67 -0.59 -66.02 46.37
C ALA A 67 -0.66 -66.38 44.88
N ILE A 68 -0.73 -67.67 44.54
CA ILE A 68 -0.81 -68.14 43.14
C ILE A 68 -2.06 -67.57 42.43
N LYS A 69 -3.22 -67.56 43.11
CA LYS A 69 -4.45 -66.99 42.54
C LYS A 69 -4.38 -65.47 42.41
N SER A 70 -3.75 -64.79 43.38
CA SER A 70 -3.55 -63.35 43.35
C SER A 70 -2.54 -62.93 42.29
N GLU A 71 -1.50 -63.74 42.02
CA GLU A 71 -0.50 -63.48 41.00
C GLU A 71 -1.10 -63.60 39.60
N ALA A 72 -1.89 -64.65 39.35
CA ALA A 72 -2.65 -64.78 38.11
C ALA A 72 -3.63 -63.61 37.91
N TRP A 73 -4.32 -63.20 38.98
CA TRP A 73 -5.21 -62.04 38.96
C TRP A 73 -4.46 -60.73 38.66
N ILE A 74 -3.29 -60.48 39.28
CA ILE A 74 -2.45 -59.30 39.01
C ILE A 74 -1.96 -59.31 37.55
N GLN A 75 -1.55 -60.46 37.01
CA GLN A 75 -1.14 -60.58 35.61
C GLN A 75 -2.29 -60.27 34.65
N GLU A 76 -3.49 -60.77 34.92
CA GLU A 76 -4.66 -60.48 34.08
C GLU A 76 -5.10 -59.02 34.20
N GLN A 77 -5.10 -58.44 35.40
CA GLN A 77 -5.39 -57.02 35.64
C GLN A 77 -4.39 -56.12 34.91
N THR A 78 -3.09 -56.42 35.01
CA THR A 78 -2.04 -55.64 34.35
C THR A 78 -2.12 -55.76 32.84
N HIS A 79 -2.42 -56.94 32.29
CA HIS A 79 -2.64 -57.13 30.86
C HIS A 79 -3.84 -56.33 30.35
N LEU A 80 -5.01 -56.45 31.00
CA LEU A 80 -6.20 -55.66 30.66
C LEU A 80 -5.94 -54.15 30.77
N SER A 81 -5.23 -53.71 31.82
CA SER A 81 -4.85 -52.30 31.99
C SER A 81 -3.90 -51.81 30.89
N GLN A 82 -2.96 -52.64 30.44
CA GLN A 82 -2.06 -52.33 29.32
C GLN A 82 -2.82 -52.25 27.99
N GLU A 83 -3.74 -53.16 27.72
CA GLU A 83 -4.59 -53.12 26.52
C GLU A 83 -5.49 -51.89 26.50
N ILE A 84 -6.15 -51.58 27.63
CA ILE A 84 -6.96 -50.36 27.81
C ILE A 84 -6.10 -49.12 27.56
N SER A 85 -4.91 -49.04 28.18
CA SER A 85 -3.98 -47.93 27.97
C SER A 85 -3.52 -47.82 26.51
N GLY A 86 -3.24 -48.94 25.86
CA GLY A 86 -2.85 -49.00 24.45
C GLY A 86 -3.94 -48.46 23.52
N ILE A 87 -5.18 -48.88 23.73
CA ILE A 87 -6.33 -48.37 22.95
C ILE A 87 -6.55 -46.88 23.26
N GLN A 88 -6.49 -46.46 24.52
CA GLN A 88 -6.65 -45.04 24.90
C GLN A 88 -5.57 -44.13 24.27
N LYS A 89 -4.32 -44.60 24.18
CA LYS A 89 -3.22 -43.88 23.52
C LYS A 89 -3.45 -43.64 22.03
N ILE A 90 -4.22 -44.50 21.35
CA ILE A 90 -4.56 -44.35 19.93
C ILE A 90 -5.87 -43.55 19.78
N LEU A 91 -6.87 -43.85 20.60
CA LEU A 91 -8.21 -43.28 20.55
C LEU A 91 -8.23 -41.78 20.88
N ASN A 92 -7.50 -41.35 21.92
CA ASN A 92 -7.50 -39.95 22.35
C ASN A 92 -6.94 -38.99 21.26
N PRO A 93 -5.79 -39.28 20.63
CA PRO A 93 -5.32 -38.52 19.46
C PRO A 93 -6.31 -38.54 18.29
N GLN A 94 -6.95 -39.68 18.00
CA GLN A 94 -7.92 -39.78 16.91
C GLN A 94 -9.18 -38.94 17.16
N LYS A 95 -9.69 -38.91 18.40
CA LYS A 95 -10.79 -38.01 18.81
C LYS A 95 -10.40 -36.55 18.70
N THR A 96 -9.19 -36.21 19.14
CA THR A 96 -8.65 -34.84 19.03
C THR A 96 -8.54 -34.43 17.56
N GLN A 97 -8.01 -35.31 16.71
CA GLN A 97 -7.93 -35.10 15.27
C GLN A 97 -9.31 -34.97 14.63
N GLN A 98 -10.29 -35.77 15.03
CA GLN A 98 -11.67 -35.66 14.55
C GLN A 98 -12.28 -34.29 14.91
N ALA A 99 -12.09 -33.81 16.14
CA ALA A 99 -12.58 -32.51 16.57
C ALA A 99 -11.93 -31.37 15.77
N GLN A 100 -10.59 -31.41 15.59
CA GLN A 100 -9.85 -30.43 14.80
C GLN A 100 -10.28 -30.42 13.33
N LEU A 101 -10.48 -31.60 12.73
CA LEU A 101 -10.94 -31.72 11.34
C LEU A 101 -12.39 -31.23 11.17
N ASN A 102 -13.26 -31.46 12.15
CA ASN A 102 -14.63 -30.92 12.15
C ASN A 102 -14.62 -29.38 12.23
N GLU A 103 -13.78 -28.80 13.09
CA GLU A 103 -13.61 -27.35 13.16
C GLU A 103 -13.07 -26.79 11.83
N ARG A 104 -12.03 -27.42 11.27
CA ARG A 104 -11.47 -27.04 9.96
C ARG A 104 -12.49 -27.15 8.84
N LYS A 105 -13.35 -28.18 8.86
CA LYS A 105 -14.46 -28.34 7.91
C LYS A 105 -15.42 -27.15 7.96
N ILE A 106 -15.88 -26.77 9.16
CA ILE A 106 -16.81 -25.63 9.34
C ILE A 106 -16.15 -24.32 8.88
N GLN A 107 -14.88 -24.11 9.20
CA GLN A 107 -14.13 -22.93 8.75
C GLN A 107 -14.03 -22.88 7.22
N LEU A 108 -13.70 -24.00 6.57
CA LEU A 108 -13.60 -24.09 5.11
C LEU A 108 -14.97 -23.85 4.44
N GLU A 109 -16.04 -24.45 4.96
CA GLU A 109 -17.41 -24.22 4.45
C GLU A 109 -17.79 -22.73 4.51
N LYS A 110 -17.53 -22.07 5.65
CA LYS A 110 -17.75 -20.62 5.80
C LYS A 110 -16.93 -19.78 4.82
N GLN A 111 -15.65 -20.12 4.62
CA GLN A 111 -14.78 -19.42 3.67
C GLN A 111 -15.26 -19.58 2.22
N ILE A 112 -15.68 -20.79 1.83
CA ILE A 112 -16.21 -21.07 0.50
C ILE A 112 -17.50 -20.29 0.27
N ASP A 113 -18.40 -20.22 1.26
CA ASP A 113 -19.65 -19.47 1.12
C ASP A 113 -19.41 -17.96 0.99
N GLN A 114 -18.48 -17.40 1.77
CA GLN A 114 -18.06 -16.00 1.64
C GLN A 114 -17.45 -15.70 0.27
N GLN A 115 -16.61 -16.61 -0.25
CA GLN A 115 -16.01 -16.48 -1.58
C GLN A 115 -17.07 -16.55 -2.69
N LYS A 116 -18.03 -17.47 -2.57
CA LYS A 116 -19.15 -17.57 -3.52
C LYS A 116 -20.02 -16.32 -3.52
N LEU A 117 -20.32 -15.74 -2.35
CA LEU A 117 -21.06 -14.49 -2.25
C LEU A 117 -20.30 -13.33 -2.92
N SER A 118 -18.99 -13.24 -2.68
CA SER A 118 -18.14 -12.21 -3.30
C SER A 118 -18.10 -12.36 -4.83
N LEU A 119 -17.96 -13.60 -5.33
CA LEU A 119 -18.03 -13.90 -6.77
C LEU A 119 -19.41 -13.55 -7.37
N ALA A 120 -20.49 -13.80 -6.64
CA ALA A 120 -21.85 -13.44 -7.04
C ALA A 120 -22.08 -11.92 -7.09
N GLN A 121 -21.31 -11.12 -6.35
CA GLN A 121 -21.34 -9.66 -6.40
C GLN A 121 -20.46 -9.09 -7.53
N ILE A 122 -19.25 -9.64 -7.71
CA ILE A 122 -18.30 -9.16 -8.73
C ILE A 122 -18.80 -9.46 -10.15
N SER A 123 -19.46 -10.60 -10.37
CA SER A 123 -19.92 -11.00 -11.70
C SER A 123 -20.92 -10.01 -12.35
N PRO A 124 -22.00 -9.54 -11.70
CA PRO A 124 -22.87 -8.52 -12.28
C PRO A 124 -22.16 -7.17 -12.43
N GLU A 125 -21.30 -6.78 -11.50
CA GLU A 125 -20.54 -5.52 -11.60
C GLU A 125 -19.62 -5.52 -12.84
N LEU A 126 -18.95 -6.64 -13.11
CA LEU A 126 -18.16 -6.81 -14.33
C LEU A 126 -18.99 -6.68 -15.61
N VAL A 127 -20.20 -7.26 -15.62
CA VAL A 127 -21.11 -7.16 -16.77
C VAL A 127 -21.53 -5.71 -16.98
N GLU A 128 -21.98 -5.03 -15.93
CA GLU A 128 -22.37 -3.62 -15.97
C GLU A 128 -21.22 -2.74 -16.50
N LYS A 129 -20.01 -2.86 -15.94
CA LYS A 129 -18.85 -2.07 -16.41
C LYS A 129 -18.48 -2.36 -17.86
N ARG A 130 -18.58 -3.63 -18.31
CA ARG A 130 -18.34 -3.99 -19.72
C ARG A 130 -19.38 -3.36 -20.65
N GLU A 131 -20.65 -3.30 -20.24
CA GLU A 131 -21.70 -2.58 -20.98
C GLU A 131 -21.46 -1.07 -21.02
N LEU A 132 -20.96 -0.47 -19.93
CA LEU A 132 -20.55 0.93 -19.95
C LEU A 132 -19.39 1.16 -20.93
N VAL A 133 -18.38 0.28 -20.96
CA VAL A 133 -17.25 0.38 -21.90
C VAL A 133 -17.72 0.28 -23.34
N THR A 134 -18.60 -0.66 -23.69
CA THR A 134 -19.13 -0.75 -25.06
C THR A 134 -19.91 0.50 -25.44
N THR A 135 -20.71 1.05 -24.52
CA THR A 135 -21.43 2.32 -24.71
C THR A 135 -20.47 3.49 -24.95
N VAL A 136 -19.45 3.67 -24.10
CA VAL A 136 -18.45 4.75 -24.24
C VAL A 136 -17.63 4.59 -25.52
N ARG A 137 -17.27 3.36 -25.91
CA ARG A 137 -16.58 3.10 -27.19
C ARG A 137 -17.43 3.50 -28.40
N ARG A 138 -18.74 3.25 -28.36
CA ARG A 138 -19.68 3.70 -29.40
C ARG A 138 -19.71 5.23 -29.47
N GLU A 139 -19.85 5.90 -28.32
CA GLU A 139 -19.85 7.37 -28.25
C GLU A 139 -18.52 7.97 -28.75
N ILE A 140 -17.38 7.37 -28.41
CA ILE A 140 -16.07 7.75 -28.93
C ILE A 140 -16.04 7.65 -30.44
N LYS A 141 -16.55 6.55 -31.01
CA LYS A 141 -16.60 6.35 -32.46
C LYS A 141 -17.46 7.42 -33.15
N GLU A 142 -18.66 7.66 -32.65
CA GLU A 142 -19.56 8.70 -33.16
C GLU A 142 -18.91 10.08 -33.08
N LEU A 143 -18.22 10.38 -31.97
CA LEU A 143 -17.53 11.65 -31.80
C LEU A 143 -16.33 11.79 -32.73
N THR A 144 -15.59 10.71 -33.01
CA THR A 144 -14.49 10.72 -34.00
C THR A 144 -15.00 10.96 -35.41
N GLU A 145 -16.13 10.37 -35.79
CA GLU A 145 -16.78 10.61 -37.10
C GLU A 145 -17.27 12.07 -37.22
N GLN A 146 -17.83 12.64 -36.14
CA GLN A 146 -18.19 14.07 -36.07
C GLN A 146 -16.96 14.98 -36.20
N ILE A 147 -15.84 14.65 -35.54
CA ILE A 147 -14.60 15.44 -35.65
C ILE A 147 -14.04 15.36 -37.06
N GLN A 148 -14.10 14.21 -37.72
CA GLN A 148 -13.59 14.03 -39.07
C GLN A 148 -14.43 14.80 -40.10
N SER A 149 -15.76 14.76 -39.98
CA SER A 149 -16.65 15.56 -40.83
C SER A 149 -16.44 17.07 -40.62
N LEU A 150 -16.42 17.55 -39.37
CA LEU A 150 -16.12 18.95 -39.07
C LEU A 150 -14.74 19.39 -39.56
N ALA A 151 -13.73 18.53 -39.49
CA ALA A 151 -12.39 18.83 -40.00
C ALA A 151 -12.38 18.98 -41.53
N SER A 152 -13.14 18.12 -42.23
CA SER A 152 -13.28 18.20 -43.69
C SER A 152 -14.06 19.44 -44.11
N GLU A 153 -15.13 19.78 -43.41
CA GLU A 153 -15.92 21.01 -43.65
C GLU A 153 -15.08 22.25 -43.42
N LEU A 154 -14.31 22.29 -42.31
CA LEU A 154 -13.42 23.40 -41.99
C LEU A 154 -12.34 23.58 -43.07
N ALA A 155 -11.71 22.49 -43.53
CA ALA A 155 -10.69 22.55 -44.57
C ALA A 155 -11.25 23.08 -45.91
N ALA A 156 -12.44 22.61 -46.31
CA ALA A 156 -13.11 23.10 -47.52
C ALA A 156 -13.45 24.59 -47.40
N MET A 157 -13.93 25.02 -46.23
CA MET A 157 -14.29 26.43 -45.98
C MET A 157 -13.06 27.35 -45.96
N GLU A 158 -11.94 26.90 -45.39
CA GLU A 158 -10.67 27.62 -45.40
C GLU A 158 -10.13 27.78 -46.84
N GLU A 159 -10.27 26.76 -47.68
CA GLU A 159 -9.92 26.82 -49.09
C GLU A 159 -10.79 27.85 -49.85
N GLU A 160 -12.11 27.85 -49.63
CA GLU A 160 -13.01 28.85 -50.22
C GLU A 160 -12.64 30.29 -49.81
N VAL A 161 -12.32 30.52 -48.53
CA VAL A 161 -11.88 31.82 -48.03
C VAL A 161 -10.57 32.25 -48.72
N SER A 162 -9.62 31.32 -48.87
CA SER A 162 -8.34 31.57 -49.55
C SER A 162 -8.56 31.99 -51.02
N ILE A 163 -9.40 31.25 -51.75
CA ILE A 163 -9.76 31.56 -53.15
C ILE A 163 -10.46 32.93 -53.25
N ALA A 164 -11.35 33.24 -52.32
CA ALA A 164 -12.03 34.53 -52.27
C ALA A 164 -11.03 35.68 -52.01
N GLN A 165 -10.05 35.48 -51.12
CA GLN A 165 -8.99 36.47 -50.85
C GLN A 165 -8.05 36.68 -52.04
N GLU A 166 -7.68 35.61 -52.75
CA GLU A 166 -6.92 35.74 -54.00
C GLU A 166 -7.71 36.53 -55.06
N THR A 167 -9.01 36.24 -55.19
CA THR A 167 -9.91 36.96 -56.09
C THR A 167 -10.01 38.44 -55.72
N GLN A 168 -10.12 38.76 -54.43
CA GLN A 168 -10.12 40.14 -53.92
C GLN A 168 -8.85 40.88 -54.32
N ASN A 169 -7.70 40.24 -54.10
CA ASN A 169 -6.39 40.83 -54.41
C ASN A 169 -6.22 41.07 -55.92
N ARG A 170 -6.74 40.18 -56.76
CA ARG A 170 -6.76 40.36 -58.22
C ARG A 170 -7.63 41.54 -58.63
N LEU A 171 -8.85 41.64 -58.09
CA LEU A 171 -9.76 42.75 -58.37
C LEU A 171 -9.19 44.10 -57.95
N LEU A 172 -8.57 44.18 -56.76
CA LEU A 172 -7.93 45.41 -56.28
C LEU A 172 -6.73 45.83 -57.15
N ARG A 173 -5.98 44.87 -57.72
CA ARG A 173 -4.92 45.18 -58.70
C ARG A 173 -5.51 45.73 -59.99
N GLU A 174 -6.54 45.08 -60.54
CA GLU A 174 -7.24 45.54 -61.75
C GLU A 174 -7.84 46.94 -61.55
N GLN A 175 -8.46 47.19 -60.39
CA GLN A 175 -9.01 48.50 -60.01
C GLN A 175 -7.93 49.59 -60.07
N ARG A 176 -6.76 49.35 -59.44
CA ARG A 176 -5.65 50.32 -59.43
C ARG A 176 -5.10 50.59 -60.83
N GLU A 177 -5.00 49.55 -61.67
CA GLU A 177 -4.54 49.69 -63.05
C GLU A 177 -5.53 50.51 -63.89
N LYS A 178 -6.83 50.22 -63.77
CA LYS A 178 -7.88 50.93 -64.50
C LYS A 178 -8.07 52.36 -64.01
N GLN A 179 -7.89 52.62 -62.71
CA GLN A 179 -7.92 53.97 -62.17
C GLN A 179 -6.77 54.81 -62.74
N ARG A 180 -5.55 54.26 -62.78
CA ARG A 180 -4.40 54.95 -63.40
C ARG A 180 -4.62 55.23 -64.89
N GLU A 181 -5.25 54.30 -65.60
CA GLU A 181 -5.61 54.48 -67.00
C GLU A 181 -6.67 55.58 -67.18
N LEU A 182 -7.65 55.67 -66.27
CA LEU A 182 -8.65 56.74 -66.26
C LEU A 182 -7.99 58.11 -66.03
N ASP A 183 -7.20 58.23 -64.97
CA ASP A 183 -6.52 59.47 -64.59
C ASP A 183 -5.64 60.00 -65.74
N LYS A 184 -4.93 59.09 -66.43
CA LYS A 184 -4.09 59.44 -67.59
C LYS A 184 -4.93 59.96 -68.75
N LEU A 185 -6.06 59.32 -69.08
CA LEU A 185 -6.92 59.75 -70.17
C LEU A 185 -7.60 61.10 -69.87
N GLU A 186 -8.07 61.31 -68.65
CA GLU A 186 -8.67 62.58 -68.21
C GLU A 186 -7.65 63.72 -68.31
N ALA A 187 -6.42 63.50 -67.83
CA ALA A 187 -5.34 64.49 -67.96
C ALA A 187 -5.02 64.84 -69.43
N THR A 188 -5.01 63.85 -70.33
CA THR A 188 -4.78 64.11 -71.77
C THR A 188 -5.94 64.87 -72.43
N GLN A 189 -7.18 64.58 -72.05
CA GLN A 189 -8.35 65.28 -72.59
C GLN A 189 -8.38 66.73 -72.14
N GLN A 190 -8.02 67.01 -70.88
CA GLN A 190 -7.91 68.37 -70.36
C GLN A 190 -6.82 69.17 -71.08
N ALA A 191 -5.62 68.61 -71.25
CA ALA A 191 -4.52 69.26 -71.97
C ALA A 191 -4.87 69.58 -73.44
N GLN A 192 -5.60 68.69 -74.13
CA GLN A 192 -6.05 68.94 -75.50
C GLN A 192 -7.04 70.10 -75.61
N GLN A 193 -7.93 70.27 -74.64
CA GLN A 193 -8.90 71.38 -74.63
C GLN A 193 -8.23 72.74 -74.36
N GLU A 194 -7.17 72.77 -73.55
CA GLU A 194 -6.37 73.98 -73.29
C GLU A 194 -5.59 74.43 -74.53
N ILE A 195 -4.94 73.50 -75.25
CA ILE A 195 -4.15 73.79 -76.47
C ILE A 195 -5.03 74.33 -77.61
N GLN A 196 -6.28 73.89 -77.70
CA GLN A 196 -7.19 74.27 -78.80
C GLN A 196 -7.89 75.62 -78.59
N GLY A 197 -7.61 76.36 -77.50
CA GLY A 197 -8.23 77.66 -77.21
C GLY A 197 -9.74 77.62 -76.93
N THR A 198 -10.38 76.43 -77.03
CA THR A 198 -11.81 76.20 -76.80
C THR A 198 -12.17 76.17 -75.32
N TYR A 199 -11.21 76.07 -74.41
CA TYR A 199 -11.47 76.17 -72.97
C TYR A 199 -12.00 77.56 -72.59
N SER A 200 -11.36 78.63 -73.08
CA SER A 200 -11.76 80.02 -72.84
C SER A 200 -13.18 80.32 -73.36
N THR A 201 -13.51 79.86 -74.56
CA THR A 201 -14.81 80.10 -75.20
C THR A 201 -15.90 79.20 -74.61
N LYS A 202 -15.60 77.96 -74.20
CA LYS A 202 -16.54 77.09 -73.47
C LYS A 202 -16.86 77.63 -72.08
N LEU A 203 -15.86 78.13 -71.35
CA LEU A 203 -16.09 78.77 -70.05
C LEU A 203 -17.03 79.97 -70.20
N LEU A 204 -16.82 80.80 -71.22
CA LEU A 204 -17.67 81.97 -71.49
C LEU A 204 -19.07 81.63 -72.00
N LEU A 205 -19.23 80.55 -72.77
CA LEU A 205 -20.53 80.05 -73.22
C LEU A 205 -21.31 79.35 -72.10
N ASN A 206 -20.61 78.72 -71.15
CA ASN A 206 -21.20 78.05 -70.00
C ASN A 206 -21.38 78.99 -68.80
N SER A 207 -20.71 80.15 -68.80
CA SER A 207 -20.99 81.20 -67.83
C SER A 207 -22.29 81.87 -68.21
N ASP A 208 -23.20 82.04 -67.26
CA ASP A 208 -24.47 82.75 -67.42
C ASP A 208 -24.26 84.28 -67.59
N LEU A 209 -23.26 84.71 -68.35
CA LEU A 209 -23.02 86.11 -68.71
C LEU A 209 -24.15 86.59 -69.62
N PRO A 210 -25.05 87.46 -69.14
CA PRO A 210 -26.15 87.96 -69.96
C PRO A 210 -25.60 88.82 -71.11
N GLY A 211 -26.17 88.67 -72.31
CA GLY A 211 -25.76 89.42 -73.50
C GLY A 211 -24.69 88.74 -74.36
N VAL A 212 -24.37 87.46 -74.13
CA VAL A 212 -23.55 86.65 -75.05
C VAL A 212 -24.45 86.01 -76.12
N HIS A 213 -24.17 86.25 -77.40
CA HIS A 213 -24.97 85.71 -78.51
C HIS A 213 -24.41 84.39 -79.04
N GLY A 214 -23.11 84.16 -78.88
CA GLY A 214 -22.42 82.95 -79.32
C GLY A 214 -21.20 83.22 -80.20
N LEU A 215 -20.60 82.15 -80.71
CA LEU A 215 -19.45 82.25 -81.61
C LEU A 215 -19.89 82.61 -83.04
N VAL A 216 -19.04 83.31 -83.78
CA VAL A 216 -19.31 83.68 -85.20
C VAL A 216 -19.73 82.47 -86.04
N VAL A 217 -19.09 81.30 -85.84
CA VAL A 217 -19.43 80.07 -86.59
C VAL A 217 -20.86 79.57 -86.35
N ASN A 218 -21.47 79.90 -85.20
CA ASN A 218 -22.83 79.47 -84.85
C ASN A 218 -23.89 80.45 -85.34
N LEU A 219 -23.52 81.68 -85.73
CA LEU A 219 -24.45 82.77 -86.04
C LEU A 219 -24.70 82.99 -87.52
N GLY A 220 -24.09 82.18 -88.39
CA GLY A 220 -24.23 82.27 -89.84
C GLY A 220 -24.20 80.91 -90.51
N GLN A 221 -24.93 80.80 -91.62
CA GLN A 221 -25.02 79.61 -92.44
C GLN A 221 -24.42 79.87 -93.82
N VAL A 222 -23.74 78.86 -94.36
CA VAL A 222 -23.02 78.94 -95.63
C VAL A 222 -23.38 77.72 -96.47
N ALA A 223 -23.73 77.94 -97.73
CA ALA A 223 -24.04 76.86 -98.67
C ALA A 223 -22.80 75.97 -98.92
N PRO A 224 -22.96 74.64 -99.05
CA PRO A 224 -21.84 73.69 -99.17
C PRO A 224 -20.73 74.05 -100.16
N PRO A 225 -21.01 74.57 -101.38
CA PRO A 225 -19.97 74.93 -102.35
C PRO A 225 -19.00 76.00 -101.83
N TYR A 226 -19.42 76.84 -100.89
CA TYR A 226 -18.64 77.98 -100.41
C TYR A 226 -18.05 77.75 -99.00
N GLN A 227 -18.39 76.63 -98.34
CA GLN A 227 -18.01 76.38 -96.95
C GLN A 227 -16.49 76.39 -96.74
N LEU A 228 -15.73 75.74 -97.61
CA LEU A 228 -14.27 75.69 -97.51
C LEU A 228 -13.66 77.10 -97.67
N ALA A 229 -14.05 77.80 -98.74
CA ALA A 229 -13.59 79.15 -99.03
C ALA A 229 -13.89 80.12 -97.88
N LEU A 230 -15.11 80.11 -97.36
CA LEU A 230 -15.51 81.00 -96.27
C LEU A 230 -14.88 80.61 -94.94
N THR A 231 -14.71 79.31 -94.67
CA THR A 231 -14.01 78.85 -93.46
C THR A 231 -12.57 79.34 -93.45
N ILE A 232 -11.86 79.22 -94.58
CA ILE A 232 -10.48 79.70 -94.70
C ILE A 232 -10.43 81.23 -94.70
N ALA A 233 -11.35 81.90 -95.38
CA ALA A 233 -11.41 83.36 -95.42
C ALA A 233 -11.62 83.99 -94.04
N ALA A 234 -12.47 83.38 -93.19
CA ALA A 234 -12.69 83.81 -91.82
C ALA A 234 -11.54 83.37 -90.88
N GLY A 235 -10.99 82.18 -91.08
CA GLY A 235 -9.92 81.61 -90.26
C GLY A 235 -10.29 81.61 -88.77
N GLY A 236 -9.35 82.00 -87.90
CA GLY A 236 -9.56 82.06 -86.45
C GLY A 236 -10.67 83.00 -86.00
N ARG A 237 -11.17 83.89 -86.87
CA ARG A 237 -12.28 84.81 -86.56
C ARG A 237 -13.61 84.08 -86.35
N LEU A 238 -13.73 82.82 -86.81
CA LEU A 238 -14.87 81.96 -86.53
C LEU A 238 -15.07 81.66 -85.05
N GLY A 239 -13.98 81.68 -84.27
CA GLY A 239 -13.99 81.49 -82.82
C GLY A 239 -14.17 82.77 -82.01
N TYR A 240 -14.45 83.91 -82.65
CA TYR A 240 -14.71 85.15 -81.93
C TYR A 240 -16.12 85.13 -81.32
N LEU A 241 -16.27 85.68 -80.12
CA LEU A 241 -17.52 85.69 -79.38
C LEU A 241 -18.29 86.98 -79.65
N VAL A 242 -19.51 86.87 -80.15
CA VAL A 242 -20.41 88.01 -80.39
C VAL A 242 -21.18 88.33 -79.11
N VAL A 243 -21.17 89.60 -78.72
CA VAL A 243 -21.80 90.09 -77.49
C VAL A 243 -22.64 91.34 -77.77
N GLU A 244 -23.66 91.58 -76.94
CA GLU A 244 -24.61 92.68 -77.08
C GLU A 244 -23.89 94.04 -77.07
N ASP A 245 -23.00 94.26 -76.09
CA ASP A 245 -22.24 95.51 -75.96
C ASP A 245 -20.81 95.33 -75.39
N ASP A 246 -20.06 96.44 -75.35
CA ASP A 246 -18.68 96.46 -74.87
C ASP A 246 -18.55 96.24 -73.35
N SER A 247 -19.62 96.45 -72.58
CA SER A 247 -19.64 96.14 -71.14
C SER A 247 -19.65 94.63 -70.90
N VAL A 248 -20.41 93.87 -71.70
CA VAL A 248 -20.42 92.40 -71.67
C VAL A 248 -19.04 91.85 -72.06
N ALA A 249 -18.37 92.44 -73.06
CA ALA A 249 -17.00 92.07 -73.42
C ALA A 249 -16.02 92.29 -72.26
N ALA A 250 -16.09 93.43 -71.56
CA ALA A 250 -15.24 93.73 -70.42
C ALA A 250 -15.48 92.77 -69.24
N ALA A 251 -16.74 92.40 -68.99
CA ALA A 251 -17.12 91.38 -68.00
C ALA A 251 -16.53 90.01 -68.35
N GLY A 252 -16.67 89.58 -69.61
CA GLY A 252 -16.08 88.33 -70.10
C GLY A 252 -14.56 88.30 -70.00
N ILE A 253 -13.86 89.40 -70.32
CA ILE A 253 -12.40 89.51 -70.15
C ILE A 253 -12.01 89.40 -68.66
N SER A 254 -12.77 90.04 -67.77
CA SER A 254 -12.52 89.98 -66.33
C SER A 254 -12.68 88.56 -65.79
N LEU A 255 -13.72 87.85 -66.25
CA LEU A 255 -13.95 86.45 -65.92
C LEU A 255 -12.78 85.56 -66.40
N LEU A 256 -12.34 85.72 -67.66
CA LEU A 256 -11.19 84.97 -68.16
C LEU A 256 -9.91 85.22 -67.36
N LYS A 257 -9.68 86.46 -66.90
CA LYS A 257 -8.51 86.79 -66.07
C LYS A 257 -8.60 86.16 -64.68
N GLN A 258 -9.79 86.20 -64.06
CA GLN A 258 -10.03 85.60 -62.75
C GLN A 258 -9.79 84.09 -62.78
N GLU A 259 -10.35 83.41 -63.78
CA GLU A 259 -10.23 81.95 -63.94
C GLU A 259 -8.93 81.53 -64.63
N LYS A 260 -8.07 82.49 -65.00
CA LYS A 260 -6.84 82.26 -65.80
C LYS A 260 -7.10 81.40 -67.05
N ALA A 261 -8.29 81.52 -67.61
CA ALA A 261 -8.82 80.59 -68.61
C ALA A 261 -8.37 80.89 -70.05
N GLY A 262 -7.30 81.67 -70.23
CA GLY A 262 -6.73 81.99 -71.53
C GLY A 262 -7.22 83.32 -72.14
N ARG A 263 -7.22 83.40 -73.48
CA ARG A 263 -7.56 84.62 -74.24
C ARG A 263 -8.70 84.33 -75.22
N ALA A 264 -9.68 85.22 -75.28
CA ALA A 264 -10.72 85.23 -76.30
C ALA A 264 -10.85 86.62 -76.93
N THR A 265 -11.42 86.67 -78.14
CA THR A 265 -11.73 87.92 -78.84
C THR A 265 -13.24 88.11 -78.84
N PHE A 266 -13.69 89.30 -78.44
CA PHE A 266 -15.11 89.66 -78.35
C PHE A 266 -15.48 90.66 -79.45
N LEU A 267 -16.69 90.55 -80.00
CA LEU A 267 -17.25 91.43 -81.03
C LEU A 267 -18.54 92.06 -80.51
N PRO A 268 -18.47 93.26 -79.90
CA PRO A 268 -19.65 94.00 -79.45
C PRO A 268 -20.49 94.52 -80.60
N LEU A 269 -21.78 94.19 -80.62
CA LEU A 269 -22.72 94.64 -81.68
C LEU A 269 -22.82 96.16 -81.74
N ASN A 270 -22.77 96.83 -80.59
CA ASN A 270 -22.85 98.29 -80.48
C ASN A 270 -21.58 99.05 -80.99
N LYS A 271 -20.42 98.39 -81.11
CA LYS A 271 -19.15 99.02 -81.53
C LYS A 271 -18.63 98.55 -82.88
N ILE A 272 -18.97 97.33 -83.31
CA ILE A 272 -18.41 96.75 -84.53
C ILE A 272 -18.86 97.58 -85.75
N LYS A 273 -17.91 97.94 -86.61
CA LYS A 273 -18.20 98.67 -87.84
C LYS A 273 -18.10 97.73 -89.03
N PRO A 274 -19.04 97.79 -89.99
CA PRO A 274 -18.91 97.03 -91.22
C PRO A 274 -17.67 97.50 -92.01
N SER A 275 -17.16 96.62 -92.87
CA SER A 275 -16.04 96.95 -93.74
C SER A 275 -16.41 98.08 -94.70
N ARG A 276 -15.43 98.90 -95.11
CA ARG A 276 -15.65 100.02 -96.04
C ARG A 276 -16.15 99.49 -97.39
N ASN A 277 -17.15 100.16 -97.96
CA ASN A 277 -17.67 99.85 -99.30
C ASN A 277 -16.54 99.85 -100.32
N LEU A 278 -16.32 98.69 -100.94
CA LEU A 278 -15.38 98.50 -102.02
C LEU A 278 -16.07 98.89 -103.34
N ASN A 279 -15.41 99.68 -104.18
CA ASN A 279 -15.91 99.96 -105.52
C ASN A 279 -15.71 98.72 -106.41
N LEU A 280 -16.72 97.85 -106.45
CA LEU A 280 -16.72 96.59 -107.20
C LEU A 280 -17.08 96.74 -108.68
N SER A 281 -17.20 97.98 -109.20
CA SER A 281 -17.66 98.26 -110.57
C SER A 281 -16.82 97.54 -111.63
N ASN A 282 -15.51 97.41 -111.40
CA ASN A 282 -14.57 96.76 -112.33
C ASN A 282 -14.56 95.23 -112.20
N LEU A 283 -15.08 94.68 -111.10
CA LEU A 283 -15.05 93.24 -110.81
C LEU A 283 -16.29 92.50 -111.29
N ARG A 284 -17.42 93.21 -111.51
CA ARG A 284 -18.67 92.58 -111.98
C ARG A 284 -18.56 91.91 -113.35
N GLN A 285 -17.55 92.25 -114.15
CA GLN A 285 -17.25 91.64 -115.45
C GLN A 285 -15.97 90.78 -115.43
N ALA A 286 -15.34 90.61 -114.26
CA ALA A 286 -14.14 89.80 -114.12
C ALA A 286 -14.46 88.31 -114.29
N LYS A 287 -13.68 87.61 -115.13
CA LYS A 287 -13.77 86.16 -115.26
C LYS A 287 -13.46 85.50 -113.91
N GLY A 288 -14.28 84.53 -113.50
CA GLY A 288 -14.10 83.75 -112.28
C GLY A 288 -14.53 84.46 -110.98
N TYR A 289 -15.03 85.71 -111.04
CA TYR A 289 -15.58 86.41 -109.88
C TYR A 289 -16.94 85.81 -109.47
N ILE A 290 -17.08 85.41 -108.21
CA ILE A 290 -18.33 84.85 -107.67
C ILE A 290 -19.13 85.94 -106.95
N ASN A 291 -18.63 86.40 -105.79
CA ASN A 291 -19.28 87.43 -104.99
C ASN A 291 -18.34 87.93 -103.90
N LEU A 292 -18.77 88.93 -103.13
CA LEU A 292 -18.18 89.25 -101.85
C LEU A 292 -18.49 88.14 -100.83
N ALA A 293 -17.50 87.70 -100.06
CA ALA A 293 -17.63 86.63 -99.08
C ALA A 293 -18.76 86.91 -98.06
N ALA A 294 -18.90 88.15 -97.60
CA ALA A 294 -19.98 88.54 -96.68
C ALA A 294 -21.39 88.34 -97.27
N ASN A 295 -21.55 88.38 -98.61
CA ASN A 295 -22.84 88.17 -99.27
C ASN A 295 -23.21 86.69 -99.42
N LEU A 296 -22.25 85.78 -99.23
CA LEU A 296 -22.44 84.33 -99.35
C LEU A 296 -22.79 83.67 -98.00
N VAL A 297 -22.99 84.47 -96.95
CA VAL A 297 -23.38 84.01 -95.62
C VAL A 297 -24.81 84.46 -95.31
N THR A 298 -25.65 83.52 -94.92
CA THR A 298 -27.00 83.77 -94.43
C THR A 298 -26.97 83.94 -92.91
N CYS A 299 -27.42 85.09 -92.39
CA CYS A 299 -27.46 85.40 -90.96
C CYS A 299 -28.63 86.33 -90.63
N GLU A 300 -28.97 86.49 -89.35
CA GLU A 300 -29.92 87.53 -88.92
C GLU A 300 -29.37 88.93 -89.24
N SER A 301 -30.25 89.87 -89.58
CA SER A 301 -29.87 91.24 -89.97
C SER A 301 -29.00 91.96 -88.93
N ARG A 302 -29.21 91.67 -87.63
CA ARG A 302 -28.41 92.24 -86.54
C ARG A 302 -26.93 91.83 -86.57
N TYR A 303 -26.62 90.66 -87.14
CA TYR A 303 -25.27 90.11 -87.21
C TYR A 303 -24.57 90.42 -88.54
N TRP A 304 -25.21 91.13 -89.48
CA TRP A 304 -24.61 91.44 -90.77
C TRP A 304 -23.31 92.25 -90.62
N SER A 305 -23.25 93.19 -89.68
CA SER A 305 -22.04 93.97 -89.37
C SER A 305 -20.88 93.10 -88.88
N ILE A 306 -21.19 92.01 -88.15
CA ILE A 306 -20.22 91.02 -87.68
C ILE A 306 -19.63 90.27 -88.87
N PHE A 307 -20.46 89.73 -89.76
CA PHE A 307 -19.97 89.01 -90.94
C PHE A 307 -19.25 89.93 -91.93
N SER A 308 -19.72 91.17 -92.09
CA SER A 308 -19.01 92.21 -92.85
C SER A 308 -17.62 92.49 -92.27
N TYR A 309 -17.46 92.53 -90.95
CA TYR A 309 -16.16 92.66 -90.29
C TYR A 309 -15.28 91.41 -90.45
N VAL A 310 -15.85 90.23 -90.20
CA VAL A 310 -15.14 88.94 -90.23
C VAL A 310 -14.55 88.67 -91.60
N PHE A 311 -15.36 88.84 -92.65
CA PHE A 311 -14.92 88.64 -94.03
C PHE A 311 -14.30 89.88 -94.64
N GLY A 312 -14.54 91.08 -94.10
CA GLY A 312 -14.01 92.32 -94.67
C GLY A 312 -14.40 92.49 -96.14
N ASN A 313 -13.47 93.03 -96.93
CA ASN A 313 -13.61 93.15 -98.39
C ASN A 313 -13.10 91.89 -99.13
N THR A 314 -13.27 90.70 -98.54
CA THR A 314 -12.81 89.45 -99.16
C THR A 314 -13.73 89.05 -100.29
N ILE A 315 -13.15 88.80 -101.45
CA ILE A 315 -13.85 88.39 -102.66
C ILE A 315 -13.66 86.89 -102.85
N VAL A 316 -14.69 86.21 -103.34
CA VAL A 316 -14.61 84.80 -103.68
C VAL A 316 -14.44 84.64 -105.19
N PHE A 317 -13.43 83.88 -105.59
CA PHE A 317 -13.15 83.50 -106.96
C PHE A 317 -13.31 81.99 -107.16
N GLU A 318 -13.59 81.56 -108.39
CA GLU A 318 -13.71 80.15 -108.74
C GLU A 318 -12.36 79.43 -108.67
N SER A 319 -11.32 79.98 -109.30
CA SER A 319 -9.99 79.38 -109.44
C SER A 319 -8.86 80.34 -109.02
N LEU A 320 -7.70 79.78 -108.70
CA LEU A 320 -6.49 80.57 -108.40
C LEU A 320 -6.01 81.30 -109.65
N GLU A 321 -6.07 80.66 -110.81
CA GLU A 321 -5.65 81.22 -112.10
C GLU A 321 -6.40 82.52 -112.42
N ASP A 322 -7.72 82.54 -112.23
CA ASP A 322 -8.55 83.73 -112.48
C ASP A 322 -8.35 84.81 -111.38
N ALA A 323 -8.09 84.41 -110.14
CA ALA A 323 -7.88 85.32 -109.01
C ALA A 323 -6.53 86.08 -109.08
N ARG A 324 -5.49 85.47 -109.65
CA ARG A 324 -4.12 86.02 -109.65
C ARG A 324 -4.00 87.40 -110.30
N ALA A 325 -4.81 87.70 -111.32
CA ALA A 325 -4.81 89.01 -111.98
C ALA A 325 -5.16 90.18 -111.03
N TYR A 326 -5.77 89.87 -109.89
CA TYR A 326 -6.26 90.83 -108.90
C TYR A 326 -5.47 90.81 -107.58
N LEU A 327 -4.36 90.05 -107.52
CA LEU A 327 -3.47 89.98 -106.36
C LEU A 327 -2.96 91.38 -105.97
N GLY A 328 -2.92 91.67 -104.68
CA GLY A 328 -2.50 92.97 -104.15
C GLY A 328 -3.54 94.08 -104.26
N GLN A 329 -4.59 93.91 -105.08
CA GLN A 329 -5.69 94.87 -105.19
C GLN A 329 -6.81 94.55 -104.20
N TYR A 330 -7.13 93.27 -104.06
CA TYR A 330 -8.20 92.78 -103.20
C TYR A 330 -7.72 91.59 -102.36
N ARG A 331 -8.39 91.36 -101.23
CA ARG A 331 -8.27 90.09 -100.50
C ARG A 331 -9.18 89.09 -101.18
N ILE A 332 -8.65 87.95 -101.61
CA ILE A 332 -9.36 86.98 -102.45
C ILE A 332 -9.25 85.60 -101.82
N VAL A 333 -10.32 84.82 -101.90
CA VAL A 333 -10.32 83.39 -101.58
C VAL A 333 -10.88 82.59 -102.75
N THR A 334 -10.28 81.45 -103.09
CA THR A 334 -10.78 80.55 -104.14
C THR A 334 -11.75 79.52 -103.55
N LEU A 335 -12.59 78.89 -104.39
CA LEU A 335 -13.42 77.75 -103.95
C LEU A 335 -12.58 76.58 -103.41
N ALA A 336 -11.36 76.41 -103.93
CA ALA A 336 -10.40 75.41 -103.46
C ALA A 336 -9.76 75.76 -102.11
N GLY A 337 -9.95 76.98 -101.61
CA GLY A 337 -9.42 77.41 -100.31
C GLY A 337 -8.08 78.13 -100.36
N ASP A 338 -7.62 78.58 -101.52
CA ASP A 338 -6.42 79.41 -101.62
C ASP A 338 -6.75 80.85 -101.26
N LEU A 339 -5.95 81.46 -100.39
CA LEU A 339 -6.15 82.82 -99.88
C LEU A 339 -5.04 83.75 -100.42
N LEU A 340 -5.45 84.83 -101.08
CA LEU A 340 -4.57 85.88 -101.59
C LEU A 340 -4.85 87.14 -100.78
N GLU A 341 -3.83 87.65 -100.09
CA GLU A 341 -3.94 88.85 -99.27
C GLU A 341 -3.61 90.11 -100.07
N THR A 342 -4.13 91.25 -99.62
CA THR A 342 -3.83 92.57 -100.20
C THR A 342 -2.35 92.96 -100.10
N SER A 343 -1.60 92.33 -99.18
CA SER A 343 -0.14 92.49 -99.08
C SER A 343 0.64 91.78 -100.19
N GLY A 344 -0.03 90.97 -101.02
CA GLY A 344 0.61 90.10 -102.02
C GLY A 344 0.95 88.71 -101.49
N ALA A 345 0.72 88.41 -100.21
CA ALA A 345 0.90 87.07 -99.67
C ALA A 345 -0.14 86.09 -100.23
N MET A 346 0.29 84.88 -100.58
CA MET A 346 -0.60 83.79 -101.00
C MET A 346 -0.45 82.60 -100.05
N THR A 347 -1.57 82.03 -99.63
CA THR A 347 -1.64 80.84 -98.77
C THR A 347 -2.46 79.78 -99.49
N GLY A 348 -1.90 78.60 -99.69
CA GLY A 348 -2.57 77.47 -100.34
C GLY A 348 -1.94 76.14 -99.95
N GLY A 349 -2.54 75.02 -100.35
CA GLY A 349 -2.07 73.67 -100.03
C GLY A 349 -3.20 72.69 -99.72
N SER A 350 -2.86 71.48 -99.28
CA SER A 350 -3.86 70.46 -98.93
C SER A 350 -4.50 70.75 -97.57
N PHE A 351 -5.82 70.98 -97.57
CA PHE A 351 -6.59 71.15 -96.34
C PHE A 351 -6.74 69.79 -95.63
N SER A 352 -5.98 69.56 -94.57
CA SER A 352 -6.23 68.44 -93.65
C SER A 352 -7.40 68.83 -92.74
N ARG A 353 -8.45 68.00 -92.65
CA ARG A 353 -9.60 68.16 -91.72
C ARG A 353 -9.22 68.05 -90.23
N ARG A 354 -8.03 68.51 -89.84
CA ARG A 354 -7.60 68.55 -88.45
C ARG A 354 -8.23 69.78 -87.78
N SER A 355 -9.43 69.55 -87.25
CA SER A 355 -10.02 70.22 -86.08
C SER A 355 -9.79 71.74 -85.97
N GLY A 356 -10.23 72.49 -86.97
CA GLY A 356 -10.54 73.92 -86.84
C GLY A 356 -12.05 74.12 -86.83
N LEU A 357 -12.55 75.18 -86.20
CA LEU A 357 -13.96 75.57 -86.30
C LEU A 357 -14.31 75.75 -87.78
N SER A 358 -15.30 75.00 -88.28
CA SER A 358 -15.77 75.05 -89.66
C SER A 358 -17.27 75.28 -89.65
N PHE A 359 -17.78 76.04 -90.61
CA PHE A 359 -19.23 76.11 -90.83
C PHE A 359 -19.76 74.69 -91.10
N GLY A 360 -20.71 74.23 -90.29
CA GLY A 360 -21.33 72.90 -90.39
C GLY A 360 -20.90 71.85 -89.35
N ASP A 361 -19.86 72.09 -88.54
CA ASP A 361 -19.43 71.15 -87.50
C ASP A 361 -20.14 71.42 -86.17
N SER A 362 -21.32 70.80 -86.00
CA SER A 362 -22.11 70.86 -84.76
C SER A 362 -21.66 69.79 -83.78
N THR A 363 -20.41 69.82 -83.29
CA THR A 363 -19.92 68.82 -82.33
C THR A 363 -19.81 69.38 -80.92
N THR A 364 -20.95 69.38 -80.23
CA THR A 364 -21.03 69.39 -78.77
C THR A 364 -20.34 68.15 -78.18
N GLY A 365 -19.13 68.33 -77.65
CA GLY A 365 -18.71 67.82 -76.32
C GLY A 365 -18.99 66.37 -75.91
N GLY A 366 -18.99 65.38 -76.81
CA GLY A 366 -19.10 63.98 -76.40
C GLY A 366 -17.84 63.49 -75.67
N GLU A 367 -17.97 63.09 -74.40
CA GLU A 367 -16.95 62.29 -73.70
C GLU A 367 -16.53 61.09 -74.57
N SER A 368 -15.23 60.80 -74.64
CA SER A 368 -14.73 59.66 -75.40
C SER A 368 -15.39 58.37 -74.90
N GLN A 369 -15.93 57.54 -75.81
CA GLN A 369 -16.59 56.27 -75.46
C GLN A 369 -15.71 55.34 -74.59
N LYS A 370 -14.38 55.50 -74.69
CA LYS A 370 -13.39 54.82 -73.84
C LYS A 370 -13.44 55.26 -72.37
N LEU A 371 -13.67 56.55 -72.08
CA LEU A 371 -13.79 57.06 -70.71
C LEU A 371 -15.01 56.44 -70.01
N ARG A 372 -16.14 56.40 -70.72
CA ARG A 372 -17.38 55.81 -70.20
C ARG A 372 -17.23 54.33 -69.90
N SER A 373 -16.60 53.57 -70.80
CA SER A 373 -16.37 52.13 -70.57
C SER A 373 -15.41 51.88 -69.40
N LEU A 374 -14.41 52.74 -69.19
CA LEU A 374 -13.50 52.61 -68.06
C LEU A 374 -14.18 52.90 -66.72
N ARG A 375 -14.97 53.99 -66.65
CA ARG A 375 -15.75 54.33 -65.45
C ARG A 375 -16.77 53.25 -65.10
N GLN A 376 -17.44 52.69 -66.10
CA GLN A 376 -18.36 51.57 -65.90
C GLN A 376 -17.62 50.33 -65.36
N ARG A 377 -16.47 49.97 -65.96
CA ARG A 377 -15.66 48.84 -65.48
C ARG A 377 -15.17 49.04 -64.05
N LEU A 378 -14.74 50.25 -63.67
CA LEU A 378 -14.35 50.57 -62.30
C LEU A 378 -15.53 50.41 -61.34
N SER A 379 -16.73 50.91 -61.69
CA SER A 379 -17.92 50.72 -60.88
C SER A 379 -18.31 49.24 -60.72
N ASP A 380 -18.12 48.42 -61.75
CA ASP A 380 -18.36 46.97 -61.67
C ASP A 380 -17.35 46.29 -60.75
N ILE A 381 -16.08 46.66 -60.84
CA ILE A 381 -15.02 46.16 -59.94
C ILE A 381 -15.32 46.55 -58.49
N ASP A 382 -15.73 47.78 -58.22
CA ASP A 382 -16.08 48.24 -56.87
C ASP A 382 -17.20 47.38 -56.26
N ARG A 383 -18.25 47.10 -57.04
CA ARG A 383 -19.34 46.20 -56.61
C ARG A 383 -18.84 44.80 -56.31
N LEU A 384 -17.97 44.25 -57.16
CA LEU A 384 -17.39 42.92 -56.95
C LEU A 384 -16.48 42.87 -55.72
N VAL A 385 -15.66 43.91 -55.49
CA VAL A 385 -14.79 44.05 -54.32
C VAL A 385 -15.61 44.12 -53.03
N VAL A 386 -16.70 44.89 -53.00
CA VAL A 386 -17.60 44.96 -51.84
C VAL A 386 -18.27 43.61 -51.60
N ASN A 387 -18.87 43.00 -52.62
CA ASN A 387 -19.54 41.71 -52.49
C ASN A 387 -18.59 40.61 -52.00
N ASN A 388 -17.38 40.57 -52.55
CA ASN A 388 -16.38 39.57 -52.17
C ASN A 388 -15.79 39.84 -50.77
N SER A 389 -15.70 41.10 -50.33
CA SER A 389 -15.33 41.43 -48.94
C SER A 389 -16.37 40.95 -47.91
N ILE A 390 -17.67 41.08 -48.24
CA ILE A 390 -18.75 40.56 -47.40
C ILE A 390 -18.65 39.03 -47.33
N LYS A 391 -18.50 38.36 -48.48
CA LYS A 391 -18.30 36.90 -48.52
C LYS A 391 -17.12 36.45 -47.67
N ILE A 392 -15.95 37.07 -47.81
CA ILE A 392 -14.77 36.74 -46.99
C ILE A 392 -15.07 36.92 -45.50
N SER A 393 -15.76 37.99 -45.11
CA SER A 393 -16.12 38.24 -43.71
C SER A 393 -17.02 37.14 -43.16
N ASP A 394 -18.11 36.81 -43.88
CA ASP A 394 -19.08 35.81 -43.47
C ASP A 394 -18.45 34.42 -43.39
N GLN A 395 -17.68 34.04 -44.41
CA GLN A 395 -16.99 32.76 -44.46
C GLN A 395 -15.88 32.66 -43.40
N SER A 396 -15.12 33.74 -43.15
CA SER A 396 -14.11 33.77 -42.07
C SER A 396 -14.74 33.63 -40.69
N GLN A 397 -15.92 34.21 -40.46
CA GLN A 397 -16.67 34.02 -39.23
C GLN A 397 -17.15 32.57 -39.09
N ALA A 398 -17.64 31.96 -40.18
CA ALA A 398 -18.02 30.55 -40.19
C ALA A 398 -16.83 29.63 -39.89
N VAL A 399 -15.65 29.86 -40.48
CA VAL A 399 -14.41 29.13 -40.18
C VAL A 399 -14.04 29.23 -38.69
N LYS A 400 -14.14 30.43 -38.09
CA LYS A 400 -13.91 30.60 -36.64
C LYS A 400 -14.89 29.81 -35.79
N GLN A 401 -16.16 29.77 -36.17
CA GLN A 401 -17.18 29.00 -35.44
C GLN A 401 -16.93 27.49 -35.56
N LEU A 402 -16.66 27.00 -36.77
CA LEU A 402 -16.29 25.61 -37.04
C LEU A 402 -15.02 25.20 -36.29
N SER A 403 -14.01 26.07 -36.22
CA SER A 403 -12.75 25.77 -35.52
C SER A 403 -12.97 25.63 -34.01
N ILE A 404 -13.77 26.50 -33.41
CA ILE A 404 -14.18 26.40 -32.00
C ILE A 404 -14.90 25.07 -31.76
N GLN A 405 -15.94 24.76 -32.55
CA GLN A 405 -16.69 23.50 -32.42
C GLN A 405 -15.79 22.27 -32.55
N LEU A 406 -14.85 22.27 -33.49
CA LEU A 406 -13.89 21.19 -33.68
C LEU A 406 -12.96 21.04 -32.47
N THR A 407 -12.49 22.14 -31.89
CA THR A 407 -11.65 22.10 -30.68
C THR A 407 -12.42 21.60 -29.46
N GLU A 408 -13.67 22.03 -29.26
CA GLU A 408 -14.54 21.56 -28.18
C GLU A 408 -14.79 20.05 -28.29
N LYS A 409 -15.16 19.56 -29.48
CA LYS A 409 -15.39 18.14 -29.73
C LYS A 409 -14.13 17.31 -29.51
N LYS A 410 -12.96 17.78 -29.97
CA LYS A 410 -11.66 17.14 -29.68
C LYS A 410 -11.34 17.10 -28.20
N GLN A 411 -11.66 18.14 -27.43
CA GLN A 411 -11.45 18.16 -25.99
C GLN A 411 -12.35 17.16 -25.27
N ILE A 412 -13.64 17.09 -25.62
CA ILE A 412 -14.58 16.08 -25.08
C ILE A 412 -14.05 14.67 -25.35
N LEU A 413 -13.57 14.41 -26.56
CA LEU A 413 -12.99 13.11 -26.92
C LEU A 413 -11.76 12.77 -26.07
N GLN A 414 -10.78 13.69 -25.99
CA GLN A 414 -9.48 13.43 -25.38
C GLN A 414 -9.44 13.53 -23.86
N ARG A 415 -10.29 14.36 -23.24
CA ARG A 415 -10.26 14.58 -21.78
C ARG A 415 -11.34 13.82 -21.04
N GLU A 416 -12.53 13.74 -21.62
CA GLU A 416 -13.67 13.13 -20.93
C GLU A 416 -13.77 11.66 -21.33
N LYS A 417 -14.01 11.37 -22.60
CA LYS A 417 -14.37 10.02 -23.04
C LYS A 417 -13.21 9.03 -22.99
N SER A 418 -12.01 9.41 -23.45
CA SER A 418 -10.83 8.55 -23.38
C SER A 418 -10.39 8.26 -21.93
N LEU A 419 -10.47 9.25 -21.04
CA LEU A 419 -10.13 9.09 -19.62
C LEU A 419 -11.12 8.17 -18.92
N ILE A 420 -12.43 8.38 -19.16
CA ILE A 420 -13.50 7.51 -18.64
C ILE A 420 -13.29 6.08 -19.14
N LEU A 421 -12.99 5.90 -20.43
CA LEU A 421 -12.72 4.58 -21.00
C LEU A 421 -11.53 3.90 -20.31
N GLN A 422 -10.41 4.63 -20.14
CA GLN A 422 -9.21 4.10 -19.49
C GLN A 422 -9.46 3.74 -18.02
N GLN A 423 -10.25 4.54 -17.29
CA GLN A 423 -10.63 4.25 -15.91
C GLN A 423 -11.49 2.99 -15.82
N LEU A 424 -12.50 2.87 -16.69
CA LEU A 424 -13.36 1.69 -16.74
C LEU A 424 -12.59 0.42 -17.12
N GLU A 425 -11.67 0.50 -18.08
CA GLU A 425 -10.84 -0.64 -18.48
C GLU A 425 -9.93 -1.12 -17.34
N LYS A 426 -9.33 -0.19 -16.59
CA LYS A 426 -8.55 -0.52 -15.37
C LYS A 426 -9.41 -1.14 -14.27
N GLU A 427 -10.62 -0.64 -14.06
CA GLU A 427 -11.55 -1.19 -13.07
C GLU A 427 -11.96 -2.63 -13.45
N ILE A 428 -12.25 -2.86 -14.73
CA ILE A 428 -12.55 -4.21 -15.26
C ILE A 428 -11.35 -5.14 -15.09
N GLU A 429 -10.13 -4.69 -15.37
CA GLU A 429 -8.92 -5.48 -15.16
C GLU A 429 -8.74 -5.85 -13.69
N ARG A 430 -8.93 -4.89 -12.77
CA ARG A 430 -8.91 -5.14 -11.32
C ARG A 430 -9.93 -6.19 -10.91
N LEU A 431 -11.18 -6.04 -11.34
CA LEU A 431 -12.28 -6.96 -11.00
C LEU A 431 -12.07 -8.36 -11.61
N ASN A 432 -11.54 -8.46 -12.84
CA ASN A 432 -11.19 -9.75 -13.44
C ASN A 432 -10.10 -10.47 -12.63
N ASN A 433 -9.05 -9.75 -12.22
CA ASN A 433 -7.98 -10.32 -11.39
C ASN A 433 -8.52 -10.78 -10.04
N GLU A 434 -9.37 -9.96 -9.40
CA GLU A 434 -10.03 -10.31 -8.14
C GLU A 434 -10.93 -11.54 -8.29
N GLN A 435 -11.73 -11.61 -9.36
CA GLN A 435 -12.57 -12.76 -9.67
C GLN A 435 -11.72 -14.03 -9.85
N GLN A 436 -10.62 -13.95 -10.61
CA GLN A 436 -9.74 -15.09 -10.86
C GLN A 436 -9.08 -15.59 -9.58
N ASP A 437 -8.56 -14.68 -8.75
CA ASP A 437 -7.98 -15.01 -7.45
C ASP A 437 -8.98 -15.68 -6.51
N LEU A 438 -10.22 -15.17 -6.46
CA LEU A 438 -11.30 -15.75 -5.66
C LEU A 438 -11.71 -17.14 -6.18
N MET A 439 -11.77 -17.34 -7.50
CA MET A 439 -12.04 -18.65 -8.09
C MET A 439 -10.98 -19.68 -7.71
N VAL A 440 -9.69 -19.34 -7.86
CA VAL A 440 -8.58 -20.23 -7.49
C VAL A 440 -8.61 -20.55 -5.99
N LYS A 441 -8.84 -19.55 -5.13
CA LYS A 441 -8.96 -19.76 -3.68
C LYS A 441 -10.16 -20.65 -3.33
N SER A 442 -11.31 -20.44 -3.97
CA SER A 442 -12.51 -21.27 -3.77
C SER A 442 -12.27 -22.72 -4.20
N GLU A 443 -11.63 -22.95 -5.35
CA GLU A 443 -11.31 -24.30 -5.83
C GLU A 443 -10.36 -25.02 -4.87
N ASN A 444 -9.30 -24.34 -4.41
CA ASN A 444 -8.37 -24.90 -3.43
C ASN A 444 -9.08 -25.27 -2.11
N ASN A 445 -9.92 -24.37 -1.58
CA ASN A 445 -10.67 -24.62 -0.37
C ASN A 445 -11.67 -25.78 -0.53
N GLN A 446 -12.32 -25.92 -1.70
CA GLN A 446 -13.21 -27.05 -1.99
C GLN A 446 -12.42 -28.37 -2.03
N ASN A 447 -11.25 -28.39 -2.67
CA ASN A 447 -10.38 -29.56 -2.71
C ASN A 447 -9.88 -29.95 -1.30
N GLU A 448 -9.53 -28.98 -0.45
CA GLU A 448 -9.21 -29.25 0.95
C GLU A 448 -10.41 -29.80 1.72
N LEU A 449 -11.59 -29.21 1.55
CA LEU A 449 -12.82 -29.66 2.20
C LEU A 449 -13.13 -31.11 1.86
N LEU A 450 -12.97 -31.52 0.60
CA LEU A 450 -13.15 -32.92 0.17
C LEU A 450 -12.18 -33.87 0.90
N LYS A 451 -10.90 -33.50 1.03
CA LYS A 451 -9.89 -34.29 1.76
C LYS A 451 -10.24 -34.41 3.25
N VAL A 452 -10.65 -33.31 3.88
CA VAL A 452 -11.08 -33.28 5.29
C VAL A 452 -12.33 -34.13 5.49
N GLN A 453 -13.32 -34.05 4.60
CA GLN A 453 -14.53 -34.88 4.67
C GLN A 453 -14.23 -36.37 4.50
N GLN A 454 -13.30 -36.75 3.62
CA GLN A 454 -12.88 -38.13 3.44
C GLN A 454 -12.17 -38.70 4.68
N THR A 455 -11.29 -37.92 5.31
CA THR A 455 -10.59 -38.32 6.54
C THR A 455 -11.53 -38.43 7.72
N LEU A 456 -12.46 -37.47 7.88
CA LEU A 456 -13.53 -37.54 8.88
C LEU A 456 -14.40 -38.80 8.70
N LYS A 457 -14.80 -39.14 7.46
CA LYS A 457 -15.55 -40.37 7.18
C LYS A 457 -14.81 -41.64 7.62
N LYS A 458 -13.48 -41.67 7.51
CA LYS A 458 -12.67 -42.80 8.00
C LYS A 458 -12.65 -42.85 9.53
N LEU A 459 -12.42 -41.72 10.19
CA LEU A 459 -12.40 -41.63 11.66
C LEU A 459 -13.77 -41.95 12.28
N MET A 460 -14.87 -41.54 11.64
CA MET A 460 -16.24 -41.86 12.07
C MET A 460 -16.55 -43.36 12.06
N LYS A 461 -15.80 -44.18 11.30
CA LYS A 461 -15.93 -45.64 11.34
C LYS A 461 -15.03 -46.26 12.41
N ILE A 462 -13.79 -45.79 12.53
CA ILE A 462 -12.77 -46.40 13.40
C ILE A 462 -13.01 -46.09 14.88
N ILE A 463 -13.38 -44.85 15.22
CA ILE A 463 -13.53 -44.41 16.62
C ILE A 463 -14.61 -45.22 17.36
N PRO A 464 -15.83 -45.42 16.82
CA PRO A 464 -16.86 -46.22 17.50
C PRO A 464 -16.45 -47.67 17.73
N GLU A 465 -15.77 -48.30 16.76
CA GLU A 465 -15.27 -49.69 16.92
C GLU A 465 -14.24 -49.81 18.05
N GLN A 466 -13.37 -48.81 18.21
CA GLN A 466 -12.39 -48.77 19.30
C GLN A 466 -13.03 -48.43 20.65
N GLU A 467 -14.04 -47.56 20.68
CA GLU A 467 -14.82 -47.26 21.88
C GLU A 467 -15.57 -48.48 22.39
N GLU A 468 -16.18 -49.26 21.50
CA GLU A 468 -16.88 -50.50 21.87
C GLU A 468 -15.90 -51.54 22.45
N LYS A 469 -14.72 -51.69 21.84
CA LYS A 469 -13.65 -52.56 22.37
C LYS A 469 -13.16 -52.09 23.74
N LEU A 470 -12.94 -50.79 23.90
CA LEU A 470 -12.53 -50.18 25.17
C LEU A 470 -13.59 -50.43 26.25
N ALA A 471 -14.86 -50.22 25.94
CA ALA A 471 -15.97 -50.46 26.88
C ALA A 471 -16.03 -51.93 27.33
N LYS A 472 -15.87 -52.88 26.40
CA LYS A 472 -15.80 -54.32 26.72
C LYS A 472 -14.63 -54.66 27.63
N LEU A 473 -13.44 -54.10 27.37
CA LEU A 473 -12.25 -54.34 28.22
C LEU A 473 -12.39 -53.68 29.59
N GLN A 474 -12.94 -52.47 29.67
CA GLN A 474 -13.23 -51.79 30.92
C GLN A 474 -14.25 -52.58 31.75
N GLN A 475 -15.29 -53.13 31.12
CA GLN A 475 -16.24 -53.99 31.81
C GLN A 475 -15.57 -55.25 32.38
N LYS A 476 -14.72 -55.92 31.59
CA LYS A 476 -13.92 -57.07 32.07
C LYS A 476 -13.01 -56.70 33.23
N LEU A 477 -12.37 -55.53 33.20
CA LEU A 477 -11.52 -55.05 34.28
C LEU A 477 -12.35 -54.83 35.56
N VAL A 478 -13.53 -54.21 35.45
CA VAL A 478 -14.44 -54.02 36.59
C VAL A 478 -14.92 -55.37 37.15
N GLU A 479 -15.32 -56.31 36.30
CA GLU A 479 -15.69 -57.67 36.71
C GLU A 479 -14.54 -58.36 37.45
N LEU A 480 -13.31 -58.22 36.95
CA LEU A 480 -12.11 -58.77 37.59
C LEU A 480 -11.80 -58.10 38.94
N GLU A 481 -11.98 -56.78 39.05
CA GLU A 481 -11.78 -56.01 40.29
C GLU A 481 -12.83 -56.31 41.37
N THR A 482 -14.05 -56.69 40.98
CA THR A 482 -15.07 -57.14 41.94
C THR A 482 -14.77 -58.51 42.56
N SER A 483 -13.84 -59.28 41.99
CA SER A 483 -13.42 -60.57 42.55
C SER A 483 -12.66 -60.35 43.87
N HIS A 484 -13.12 -60.99 44.95
CA HIS A 484 -12.63 -60.81 46.33
C HIS A 484 -11.17 -61.31 46.58
N VAL A 485 -10.42 -61.65 45.54
CA VAL A 485 -9.08 -62.25 45.66
C VAL A 485 -8.08 -61.25 46.24
N ASN A 486 -8.16 -59.97 45.84
CA ASN A 486 -7.24 -58.93 46.32
C ASN A 486 -7.47 -58.60 47.83
N SER A 487 -8.72 -58.49 48.25
CA SER A 487 -9.05 -58.21 49.66
C SER A 487 -8.68 -59.39 50.58
N GLN A 488 -8.86 -60.63 50.12
CA GLN A 488 -8.46 -61.84 50.84
C GLN A 488 -6.95 -61.95 51.01
N TRP A 489 -6.17 -61.63 49.98
CA TRP A 489 -4.71 -61.64 50.03
C TRP A 489 -4.15 -60.63 51.05
N GLN A 490 -4.62 -59.38 51.01
CA GLN A 490 -4.19 -58.34 51.95
C GLN A 490 -4.52 -58.69 53.41
N GLN A 491 -5.70 -59.27 53.66
CA GLN A 491 -6.10 -59.68 55.01
C GLN A 491 -5.21 -60.81 55.57
N ILE A 492 -4.83 -61.78 54.74
CA ILE A 492 -3.97 -62.89 55.14
C ILE A 492 -2.54 -62.42 55.39
N GLN A 493 -2.02 -61.51 54.57
CA GLN A 493 -0.68 -60.95 54.78
C GLN A 493 -0.59 -60.20 56.13
N ASN A 494 -1.63 -59.45 56.51
CA ASN A 494 -1.68 -58.78 57.81
C ASN A 494 -1.80 -59.77 58.98
N LYS A 495 -2.56 -60.86 58.82
CA LYS A 495 -2.66 -61.94 59.82
C LYS A 495 -1.34 -62.70 60.01
N ILE A 496 -0.57 -62.91 58.94
CA ILE A 496 0.77 -63.51 59.04
C ILE A 496 1.70 -62.60 59.83
N LYS A 497 1.77 -61.30 59.49
CA LYS A 497 2.65 -60.34 60.21
C LYS A 497 2.35 -60.28 61.71
N THR A 498 1.08 -60.28 62.09
CA THR A 498 0.67 -60.24 63.51
C THR A 498 1.05 -61.53 64.26
N ASN A 499 0.87 -62.70 63.65
CA ASN A 499 1.29 -63.97 64.26
C ASN A 499 2.82 -64.15 64.29
N GLU A 500 3.57 -63.61 63.33
CA GLU A 500 5.04 -63.58 63.39
C GLU A 500 5.55 -62.75 64.56
N THR A 501 4.89 -61.63 64.88
CA THR A 501 5.23 -60.84 66.07
C THR A 501 4.87 -61.55 67.36
N ASP A 502 3.74 -62.27 67.42
CA ASP A 502 3.34 -63.04 68.61
C ASP A 502 4.30 -64.21 68.90
N LEU A 503 4.76 -64.92 67.86
CA LEU A 503 5.75 -65.99 68.00
C LEU A 503 7.07 -65.47 68.58
N LYS A 504 7.59 -64.35 68.06
CA LYS A 504 8.84 -63.73 68.57
C LYS A 504 8.74 -63.38 70.05
N LEU A 505 7.63 -62.79 70.49
CA LEU A 505 7.42 -62.43 71.90
C LEU A 505 7.39 -63.66 72.82
N LYS A 506 6.83 -64.78 72.36
CA LYS A 506 6.80 -66.04 73.12
C LYS A 506 8.18 -66.69 73.19
N GLU A 507 8.94 -66.68 72.09
CA GLU A 507 10.33 -67.19 72.06
C GLU A 507 11.25 -66.41 73.00
N GLU A 508 11.14 -65.08 73.05
CA GLU A 508 11.90 -64.24 73.98
C GLU A 508 11.62 -64.59 75.46
N LYS A 509 10.35 -64.80 75.81
CA LYS A 509 9.95 -65.25 77.15
C LYS A 509 10.52 -66.61 77.51
N PHE A 510 10.50 -67.56 76.57
CA PHE A 510 11.09 -68.89 76.77
C PHE A 510 12.61 -68.83 76.99
N GLN A 511 13.34 -68.04 76.17
CA GLN A 511 14.78 -67.87 76.34
C GLN A 511 15.15 -67.19 77.66
N ALA A 512 14.37 -66.21 78.12
CA ALA A 512 14.59 -65.56 79.41
C ALA A 512 14.44 -66.53 80.59
N ALA A 513 13.40 -67.39 80.58
CA ALA A 513 13.23 -68.44 81.59
C ALA A 513 14.38 -69.47 81.55
N GLN A 514 14.90 -69.80 80.37
CA GLN A 514 16.03 -70.73 80.25
C GLN A 514 17.32 -70.18 80.89
N LYS A 515 17.60 -68.88 80.72
CA LYS A 515 18.74 -68.22 81.37
C LYS A 515 18.62 -68.23 82.90
N GLN A 516 17.44 -67.92 83.44
CA GLN A 516 17.20 -67.97 84.89
C GLN A 516 17.44 -69.36 85.49
N GLN A 517 17.14 -70.43 84.74
CA GLN A 517 17.43 -71.80 85.18
C GLN A 517 18.94 -72.07 85.30
N GLN A 518 19.75 -71.55 84.36
CA GLN A 518 21.20 -71.70 84.39
C GLN A 518 21.83 -70.95 85.57
N GLU A 519 21.40 -69.72 85.83
CA GLU A 519 21.87 -68.91 86.97
C GLU A 519 21.59 -69.59 88.32
N LEU A 520 20.39 -70.16 88.50
CA LEU A 520 20.02 -70.90 89.72
C LEU A 520 20.91 -72.14 89.92
N LYS A 521 21.25 -72.88 88.86
CA LYS A 521 22.16 -74.03 88.93
C LYS A 521 23.56 -73.63 89.37
N GLU A 522 24.10 -72.54 88.82
CA GLU A 522 25.43 -72.06 89.21
C GLU A 522 25.48 -71.60 90.68
N GLN A 523 24.43 -70.93 91.16
CA GLN A 523 24.34 -70.50 92.57
C GLN A 523 24.35 -71.68 93.54
N ILE A 524 23.60 -72.76 93.23
CA ILE A 524 23.60 -73.98 94.03
C ILE A 524 25.00 -74.59 94.10
N ASN A 525 25.68 -74.72 92.95
CA ASN A 525 27.02 -75.30 92.89
C ASN A 525 28.05 -74.54 93.74
N ARG A 526 28.02 -73.19 93.70
CA ARG A 526 28.94 -72.35 94.50
C ARG A 526 28.75 -72.53 96.00
N ILE A 527 27.51 -72.72 96.48
CA ILE A 527 27.24 -72.90 97.91
C ILE A 527 27.67 -74.31 98.36
N THR A 528 27.49 -75.34 97.52
CA THR A 528 27.99 -76.70 97.82
C THR A 528 29.51 -76.75 97.96
N GLU A 529 30.26 -76.01 97.13
CA GLU A 529 31.72 -75.94 97.26
C GLU A 529 32.17 -75.29 98.58
N LYS A 530 31.46 -74.25 99.04
CA LYS A 530 31.75 -73.59 100.33
C LYS A 530 31.54 -74.54 101.53
N ILE A 531 30.47 -75.33 101.51
CA ILE A 531 30.20 -76.35 102.53
C ILE A 531 31.37 -77.35 102.59
N ALA A 532 31.81 -77.86 101.45
CA ALA A 532 32.92 -78.83 101.39
C ALA A 532 34.26 -78.26 101.92
N GLN A 533 34.49 -76.95 101.79
CA GLN A 533 35.67 -76.28 102.36
C GLN A 533 35.58 -76.15 103.89
N GLN A 534 34.42 -75.79 104.43
CA GLN A 534 34.20 -75.67 105.88
C GLN A 534 34.29 -77.04 106.59
N GLU A 535 33.78 -78.12 105.97
CA GLU A 535 33.92 -79.48 106.51
C GLU A 535 35.39 -79.92 106.64
N LYS A 536 36.25 -79.54 105.68
CA LYS A 536 37.70 -79.79 105.73
C LYS A 536 38.42 -78.99 106.83
N LEU A 537 37.89 -77.83 107.24
CA LEU A 537 38.45 -77.06 108.34
C LEU A 537 38.11 -77.71 109.69
N ILE A 538 36.88 -78.22 109.85
CA ILE A 538 36.45 -78.95 111.05
C ILE A 538 37.31 -80.20 111.28
N THR A 539 37.63 -80.96 110.23
CA THR A 539 38.46 -82.17 110.37
C THR A 539 39.88 -81.87 110.85
N LYS A 540 40.50 -80.80 110.35
CA LYS A 540 41.83 -80.34 110.80
C LYS A 540 41.85 -79.91 112.26
N GLU A 541 40.84 -79.19 112.73
CA GLU A 541 40.76 -78.75 114.12
C GLU A 541 40.53 -79.91 115.09
N ARG A 542 39.72 -80.93 114.70
CA ARG A 542 39.56 -82.17 115.49
C ARG A 542 40.87 -82.98 115.62
N GLU A 543 41.72 -82.99 114.59
CA GLU A 543 43.03 -83.65 114.66
C GLU A 543 44.01 -82.96 115.63
N LYS A 544 44.04 -81.62 115.64
CA LYS A 544 44.82 -80.85 116.63
C LYS A 544 44.36 -81.16 118.06
N GLN A 545 43.04 -81.26 118.26
CA GLN A 545 42.45 -81.60 119.54
C GLN A 545 42.94 -82.96 120.07
N ARG A 546 43.01 -83.99 119.20
CA ARG A 546 43.54 -85.32 119.55
C ARG A 546 45.02 -85.29 119.94
N LYS A 547 45.85 -84.52 119.22
CA LYS A 547 47.29 -84.39 119.52
C LYS A 547 47.54 -83.76 120.89
N ASN A 548 46.82 -82.69 121.23
CA ASN A 548 46.95 -82.02 122.54
C ASN A 548 46.52 -82.95 123.68
N GLN A 549 45.49 -83.78 123.48
CA GLN A 549 45.00 -84.73 124.48
C GLN A 549 45.99 -85.87 124.74
N ALA A 550 46.69 -86.35 123.71
CA ALA A 550 47.75 -87.35 123.84
C ALA A 550 48.98 -86.84 124.61
N GLN A 551 49.40 -85.59 124.37
CA GLN A 551 50.49 -84.95 125.12
C GLN A 551 50.15 -84.79 126.61
N GLN A 552 48.89 -84.46 126.92
CA GLN A 552 48.42 -84.32 128.31
C GLN A 552 48.44 -85.66 129.06
N GLN A 553 48.11 -86.77 128.39
CA GLN A 553 48.19 -88.11 128.98
C GLN A 553 49.63 -88.56 129.24
N GLN A 554 50.58 -88.22 128.36
CA GLN A 554 51.98 -88.57 128.53
C GLN A 554 52.61 -87.87 129.74
N ILE A 555 52.37 -86.55 129.88
CA ILE A 555 52.90 -85.75 131.01
C ILE A 555 52.38 -86.26 132.37
N ASN A 556 51.12 -86.68 132.44
CA ASN A 556 50.55 -87.27 133.66
C ASN A 556 51.18 -88.62 134.02
N LYS A 557 51.60 -89.40 133.01
CA LYS A 557 52.27 -90.69 133.22
C LYS A 557 53.67 -90.49 133.79
N ASP A 558 54.42 -89.53 133.26
CA ASP A 558 55.77 -89.19 133.73
C ASP A 558 55.74 -88.62 135.17
N LEU A 559 54.73 -87.82 135.51
CA LEU A 559 54.49 -87.33 136.89
C LEU A 559 54.23 -88.47 137.88
N SER A 560 53.48 -89.51 137.47
CA SER A 560 53.21 -90.67 138.34
C SER A 560 54.49 -91.47 138.63
N GLN A 561 55.36 -91.68 137.63
CA GLN A 561 56.62 -92.41 137.79
C GLN A 561 57.62 -91.65 138.69
N LEU A 562 57.67 -90.30 138.57
CA LEU A 562 58.47 -89.48 139.48
C LEU A 562 57.96 -89.56 140.93
N SER A 563 56.64 -89.61 141.13
CA SER A 563 56.07 -89.73 142.48
C SER A 563 56.39 -91.09 143.14
N GLU A 564 56.40 -92.17 142.36
CA GLU A 564 56.74 -93.52 142.83
C GLU A 564 58.22 -93.59 143.30
N THR A 565 59.14 -93.05 142.50
CA THR A 565 60.58 -93.01 142.85
C THR A 565 60.88 -92.15 144.07
N ILE A 566 60.12 -91.06 144.30
CA ILE A 566 60.20 -90.26 145.53
C ILE A 566 59.72 -91.08 146.74
N THR A 567 58.60 -91.81 146.63
CA THR A 567 58.11 -92.64 147.73
C THR A 567 59.05 -93.80 148.08
N GLU A 568 59.68 -94.45 147.09
CA GLU A 568 60.66 -95.51 147.33
C GLU A 568 61.93 -94.99 148.02
N THR A 569 62.37 -93.78 147.69
CA THR A 569 63.53 -93.15 148.34
C THR A 569 63.19 -92.69 149.76
N GLU A 570 61.97 -92.20 150.03
CA GLU A 570 61.49 -91.90 151.38
C GLU A 570 61.40 -93.15 152.28
N ILE A 571 60.98 -94.29 151.75
CA ILE A 571 60.92 -95.57 152.47
C ILE A 571 62.33 -96.04 152.87
N LYS A 572 63.29 -95.99 151.94
CA LYS A 572 64.70 -96.33 152.24
C LYS A 572 65.32 -95.38 153.29
N LEU A 573 64.92 -94.10 153.29
CA LEU A 573 65.35 -93.10 154.28
C LEU A 573 64.75 -93.39 155.67
N LYS A 574 63.47 -93.79 155.74
CA LYS A 574 62.82 -94.20 156.99
C LYS A 574 63.44 -95.46 157.59
N GLU A 575 63.77 -96.47 156.78
CA GLU A 575 64.42 -97.70 157.27
C GLU A 575 65.83 -97.44 157.84
N LEU A 576 66.62 -96.57 157.21
CA LEU A 576 67.91 -96.11 157.73
C LEU A 576 67.76 -95.33 159.04
N SER A 577 66.71 -94.51 159.16
CA SER A 577 66.41 -93.77 160.41
C SER A 577 65.96 -94.69 161.56
N ALA A 578 65.22 -95.77 161.26
CA ALA A 578 64.78 -96.75 162.25
C ALA A 578 65.95 -97.57 162.79
N LYS A 579 66.88 -97.99 161.93
CA LYS A 579 68.15 -98.63 162.34
C LYS A 579 68.99 -97.72 163.25
N LEU A 580 68.90 -96.40 163.08
CA LEU A 580 69.58 -95.40 163.91
C LEU A 580 68.85 -95.15 165.26
N GLY A 581 67.54 -95.38 165.31
CA GLY A 581 66.71 -95.31 166.52
C GLY A 581 66.87 -96.50 167.47
N GLU A 582 66.91 -97.73 166.94
CA GLU A 582 67.13 -98.94 167.77
C GLU A 582 68.54 -98.98 168.37
N THR A 583 69.56 -98.56 167.62
CA THR A 583 70.93 -98.42 168.15
C THR A 583 71.02 -97.37 169.26
N LYS A 584 70.18 -96.33 169.24
CA LYS A 584 70.00 -95.38 170.36
C LYS A 584 69.28 -96.02 171.56
N GLN A 585 68.23 -96.81 171.36
CA GLN A 585 67.56 -97.51 172.47
C GLN A 585 68.46 -98.56 173.14
N GLN A 586 69.30 -99.25 172.38
CA GLN A 586 70.33 -100.15 172.92
C GLN A 586 71.36 -99.42 173.78
N ARG A 587 71.60 -98.12 173.52
CA ARG A 587 72.44 -97.25 174.35
C ARG A 587 71.72 -96.81 175.63
N ASP A 588 70.50 -96.29 175.52
CA ASP A 588 69.75 -95.72 176.66
C ASP A 588 69.27 -96.80 177.66
N ALA A 589 68.96 -98.02 177.20
CA ALA A 589 68.64 -99.12 178.09
C ALA A 589 69.87 -99.67 178.82
N LYS A 590 71.06 -99.63 178.20
CA LYS A 590 72.34 -99.91 178.90
C LYS A 590 72.64 -98.85 179.95
N GLU A 591 72.24 -97.59 179.73
CA GLU A 591 72.27 -96.51 180.73
C GLU A 591 71.26 -96.74 181.87
N ASN A 592 70.03 -97.21 181.59
CA ASN A 592 69.04 -97.49 182.63
C ASN A 592 69.30 -98.79 183.41
N LYS A 593 69.92 -99.80 182.77
CA LYS A 593 70.54 -100.94 183.47
C LYS A 593 71.59 -100.49 184.48
N LEU A 594 72.20 -99.31 184.30
CA LEU A 594 73.14 -98.74 185.25
C LEU A 594 72.45 -98.06 186.44
N LYS A 595 71.32 -97.36 186.22
CA LYS A 595 70.62 -96.56 187.25
C LYS A 595 69.79 -97.37 188.25
N LYS A 596 69.10 -98.45 187.86
CA LYS A 596 68.29 -99.25 188.81
C LYS A 596 69.10 -100.27 189.62
N LEU A 597 70.28 -100.65 189.13
CA LEU A 597 71.31 -101.41 189.86
C LEU A 597 71.77 -100.71 191.16
N GLN A 598 71.31 -99.48 191.41
CA GLN A 598 71.68 -98.68 192.57
C GLN A 598 70.56 -98.48 193.59
N GLN A 599 69.30 -98.83 193.28
CA GLN A 599 68.20 -98.25 194.07
C GLN A 599 67.57 -99.11 195.16
N GLU A 600 67.38 -100.43 195.05
CA GLU A 600 66.61 -101.15 196.09
C GLU A 600 67.19 -102.52 196.46
N GLN A 601 68.51 -102.49 196.69
CA GLN A 601 69.14 -103.15 197.85
C GLN A 601 68.68 -102.53 199.17
#